data_AF-A0A7S4HZ80-F1
#
_entry.id   AF-A0A7S4HZ80-F1
#
_cell.length_a   1.000
_cell.length_b   1.000
_cell.length_c   1.000
_cell.angle_alpha   90.00
_cell.angle_beta   90.00
_cell.angle_gamma   90.00
#
_symmetry.space_group_name_H-M   'P 1'
#
loop_
_entity.id
_entity.type
_entity.pdbx_description
1 polymer ?
#
loop_
_entity_poly.entity_id
_entity_poly.type
_entity_poly.pdbx_seq_one_letter_code
_entity_poly.pdbx_strand_id
1 'polypeptide(L)'
;KSAQFDMGLISLASIPYTHHLGFKVPKILADLRDQMDFTNGLKAEGIFRLSGSETEIIALYEEYTAKATVSHFDAHNAANLMKRWFKSWEGSRLLGDIPVEEFQKSPHIDVSSFLTEPRLSIWKWLLQLLLDVYAFREFNKMSAKNLAIVWAPAL
;
A
#
# COMPACT_ATOMS: atom_id res chain seq x y z
N LYS A 1 4.54 -24.88 -3.76
CA LYS A 1 4.31 -23.64 -2.95
C LYS A 1 5.53 -22.75 -3.19
N SER A 2 5.45 -21.74 -4.06
CA SER A 2 6.55 -20.79 -4.20
C SER A 2 6.69 -20.04 -2.88
N ALA A 3 7.89 -19.98 -2.33
CA ALA A 3 8.18 -19.09 -1.22
C ALA A 3 7.90 -17.67 -1.71
N GLN A 4 6.92 -17.01 -1.12
CA GLN A 4 6.65 -15.60 -1.38
C GLN A 4 7.84 -14.81 -0.85
N PHE A 5 8.41 -13.93 -1.67
CA PHE A 5 9.52 -13.08 -1.27
C PHE A 5 9.20 -12.30 0.01
N ASP A 6 10.11 -12.44 0.98
CA ASP A 6 10.08 -11.73 2.26
C ASP A 6 11.01 -10.52 2.18
N MET A 7 10.44 -9.32 2.32
CA MET A 7 11.20 -8.07 2.35
C MET A 7 11.99 -7.86 3.63
N GLY A 8 11.83 -8.76 4.60
CA GLY A 8 12.24 -8.54 5.98
C GLY A 8 11.28 -7.61 6.71
N LEU A 9 11.52 -7.43 8.00
CA LEU A 9 10.75 -6.50 8.81
C LEU A 9 11.28 -5.07 8.60
N ILE A 10 10.34 -4.14 8.44
CA ILE A 10 10.57 -2.73 8.13
C ILE A 10 10.33 -1.91 9.39
N SER A 11 11.37 -1.27 9.90
CA SER A 11 11.22 -0.30 10.98
C SER A 11 10.78 1.05 10.42
N LEU A 12 9.61 1.54 10.85
CA LEU A 12 9.13 2.86 10.44
C LEU A 12 10.05 4.01 10.91
N ALA A 13 10.94 3.75 11.86
CA ALA A 13 11.92 4.71 12.36
C ALA A 13 13.21 4.78 11.50
N SER A 14 13.51 3.76 10.70
CA SER A 14 14.79 3.64 9.97
C SER A 14 14.70 3.91 8.47
N ILE A 15 13.52 4.29 7.97
CA ILE A 15 13.26 4.51 6.54
C ILE A 15 13.11 6.01 6.21
N PRO A 16 13.43 6.42 4.96
CA PRO A 16 13.25 7.79 4.54
C PRO A 16 11.76 8.15 4.38
N TYR A 17 11.42 9.40 4.72
CA TYR A 17 10.09 9.99 4.54
C TYR A 17 10.13 11.17 3.56
N THR A 18 9.01 11.43 2.91
CA THR A 18 8.77 12.61 2.07
C THR A 18 7.37 13.17 2.32
N HIS A 19 7.09 14.38 1.81
CA HIS A 19 5.74 14.92 1.76
C HIS A 19 5.08 14.52 0.43
N HIS A 20 3.92 13.88 0.47
CA HIS A 20 3.19 13.45 -0.71
C HIS A 20 1.68 13.51 -0.44
N LEU A 21 0.90 14.10 -1.35
CA LEU A 21 -0.56 14.34 -1.20
C LEU A 21 -0.93 15.02 0.13
N GLY A 22 -0.07 15.89 0.65
CA GLY A 22 -0.30 16.61 1.92
C GLY A 22 0.04 15.83 3.19
N PHE A 23 0.60 14.62 3.08
CA PHE A 23 0.97 13.79 4.23
C PHE A 23 2.47 13.50 4.26
N LYS A 24 3.03 13.35 5.46
CA LYS A 24 4.40 12.86 5.64
C LYS A 24 4.39 11.33 5.63
N VAL A 25 4.95 10.72 4.59
CA VAL A 25 4.86 9.27 4.35
C VAL A 25 6.21 8.67 3.95
N PRO A 26 6.40 7.35 4.12
CA PRO A 26 7.59 6.65 3.62
C PRO A 26 7.80 6.91 2.13
N LYS A 27 9.04 7.24 1.75
CA LYS A 27 9.39 7.64 0.38
C LYS A 27 9.03 6.57 -0.66
N ILE A 28 9.17 5.29 -0.31
CA ILE A 28 8.78 4.16 -1.19
C ILE A 28 7.31 4.19 -1.58
N LEU A 29 6.41 4.58 -0.67
CA LEU A 29 4.99 4.66 -0.97
C LEU A 29 4.70 5.82 -1.93
N ALA A 30 5.33 6.98 -1.70
CA ALA A 30 5.22 8.14 -2.57
C ALA A 30 5.73 7.84 -3.98
N ASP A 31 6.94 7.27 -4.10
CA ASP A 31 7.55 6.99 -5.39
C ASP A 31 6.75 5.95 -6.20
N LEU A 32 6.26 4.88 -5.54
CA LEU A 32 5.39 3.90 -6.19
C LEU A 32 4.07 4.54 -6.67
N ARG A 33 3.52 5.47 -5.89
CA ARG A 33 2.29 6.20 -6.24
C ARG A 33 2.50 7.16 -7.40
N ASP A 34 3.58 7.94 -7.40
CA ASP A 34 3.92 8.86 -8.49
C ASP A 34 4.09 8.09 -9.80
N GLN A 35 4.73 6.92 -9.77
CA GLN A 35 4.86 6.06 -10.95
C GLN A 35 3.51 5.50 -11.42
N MET A 36 2.60 5.12 -10.51
CA MET A 36 1.22 4.74 -10.88
C MET A 36 0.49 5.89 -11.56
N ASP A 37 0.64 7.12 -11.08
CA ASP A 37 -0.02 8.29 -11.68
C ASP A 37 0.57 8.60 -13.06
N PHE A 38 1.90 8.60 -13.19
CA PHE A 38 2.60 8.87 -14.45
C PHE A 38 2.24 7.86 -15.56
N THR A 39 2.03 6.60 -15.20
CA THR A 39 1.77 5.50 -16.15
C THR A 39 0.29 5.19 -16.34
N ASN A 40 -0.62 5.97 -15.74
CA ASN A 40 -2.05 5.63 -15.61
C ASN A 40 -2.30 4.25 -14.93
N GLY A 41 -1.38 3.77 -14.12
CA GLY A 41 -1.47 2.49 -13.41
C GLY A 41 -2.71 2.33 -12.53
N LEU A 42 -3.27 3.43 -12.00
CA LEU A 42 -4.53 3.38 -11.25
C LEU A 42 -5.74 2.93 -12.09
N LYS A 43 -5.67 3.02 -13.42
CA LYS A 43 -6.70 2.54 -14.35
C LYS A 43 -6.50 1.08 -14.78
N ALA A 44 -5.38 0.45 -14.41
CA ALA A 44 -5.11 -0.94 -14.77
C ALA A 44 -6.20 -1.88 -14.23
N GLU A 45 -6.73 -2.75 -15.08
CA GLU A 45 -7.82 -3.65 -14.71
C GLU A 45 -7.40 -4.57 -13.56
N GLY A 46 -8.16 -4.55 -12.47
CA GLY A 46 -7.89 -5.36 -11.29
C GLY A 46 -6.64 -4.92 -10.52
N ILE A 47 -6.23 -3.65 -10.58
CA ILE A 47 -5.18 -3.09 -9.73
C ILE A 47 -5.40 -3.46 -8.25
N PHE A 48 -4.33 -3.83 -7.54
CA PHE A 48 -4.33 -4.46 -6.20
C PHE A 48 -4.99 -5.84 -6.08
N ARG A 49 -5.86 -6.27 -7.00
CA ARG A 49 -6.48 -7.61 -6.99
C ARG A 49 -5.59 -8.63 -7.70
N LEU A 50 -5.17 -8.33 -8.92
CA LEU A 50 -4.32 -9.21 -9.70
C LEU A 50 -2.91 -9.22 -9.11
N SER A 51 -2.28 -10.39 -9.15
CA SER A 51 -0.88 -10.55 -8.80
C SER A 51 -0.02 -10.29 -10.03
N GLY A 52 0.99 -9.44 -9.87
CA GLY A 52 2.10 -9.33 -10.79
C GLY A 52 3.04 -10.55 -10.76
N SER A 53 4.13 -10.47 -11.51
CA SER A 53 5.17 -11.50 -11.58
C SER A 53 6.04 -11.46 -10.31
N GLU A 54 6.16 -12.59 -9.61
CA GLU A 54 6.96 -12.68 -8.37
C GLU A 54 8.40 -12.21 -8.59
N THR A 55 9.04 -12.69 -9.66
CA THR A 55 10.42 -12.34 -10.02
C THR A 55 10.56 -10.83 -10.31
N GLU A 56 9.58 -10.22 -10.96
CA GLU A 56 9.62 -8.80 -11.27
C GLU A 56 9.32 -7.94 -10.04
N ILE A 57 8.46 -8.39 -9.12
CA ILE A 57 8.21 -7.71 -7.84
C ILE A 57 9.50 -7.68 -7.01
N ILE A 58 10.24 -8.79 -6.97
CA ILE A 58 11.54 -8.87 -6.28
C ILE A 58 12.53 -7.91 -6.92
N ALA A 59 12.70 -7.98 -8.24
CA ALA A 59 13.62 -7.14 -8.98
C ALA A 59 13.30 -5.64 -8.79
N LEU A 60 12.01 -5.28 -8.79
CA LEU A 60 11.54 -3.93 -8.52
C LEU A 60 11.95 -3.44 -7.13
N TYR A 61 11.80 -4.28 -6.10
CA TYR A 61 12.21 -3.92 -4.74
C TYR A 61 13.73 -3.84 -4.57
N GLU A 62 14.47 -4.77 -5.17
CA GLU A 62 15.95 -4.75 -5.16
C GLU A 62 16.49 -3.51 -5.88
N GLU A 63 15.94 -3.16 -7.04
CA GLU A 63 16.29 -1.94 -7.77
C GLU A 63 16.02 -0.71 -6.92
N TYR A 64 14.82 -0.63 -6.33
CA TYR A 64 14.44 0.50 -5.48
C TYR A 64 15.36 0.62 -4.27
N THR A 65 15.71 -0.50 -3.62
CA THR A 65 16.59 -0.50 -2.44
C THR A 65 18.02 -0.10 -2.81
N ALA A 66 18.50 -0.46 -4.00
CA ALA A 66 19.85 -0.15 -4.45
C ALA A 66 20.00 1.30 -4.97
N LYS A 67 18.96 1.84 -5.63
CA LYS A 67 19.07 3.10 -6.41
C LYS A 67 18.07 4.17 -6.03
N ALA A 68 17.06 3.85 -5.21
CA ALA A 68 15.90 4.71 -4.92
C ALA A 68 15.17 5.19 -6.20
N THR A 69 15.11 4.32 -7.22
CA THR A 69 14.45 4.58 -8.51
C THR A 69 13.69 3.34 -8.98
N VAL A 70 12.71 3.55 -9.87
CA VAL A 70 11.95 2.48 -10.54
C VAL A 70 12.07 2.71 -12.05
N SER A 71 12.83 1.88 -12.76
CA SER A 71 13.03 2.04 -14.22
C SER A 71 12.06 1.21 -15.06
N HIS A 72 11.62 0.06 -14.54
CA HIS A 72 10.65 -0.82 -15.18
C HIS A 72 9.37 -0.90 -14.35
N PHE A 73 8.37 -0.15 -14.77
CA PHE A 73 7.12 -0.03 -14.04
C PHE A 73 6.02 -0.91 -14.66
N ASP A 74 5.53 -1.86 -13.87
CA ASP A 74 4.25 -2.53 -14.08
C ASP A 74 3.34 -2.23 -12.90
N ALA A 75 2.09 -1.85 -13.20
CA ALA A 75 1.15 -1.40 -12.18
C ALA A 75 0.78 -2.50 -11.18
N HIS A 76 0.68 -3.76 -11.63
CA HIS A 76 0.38 -4.89 -10.76
C HIS A 76 1.58 -5.22 -9.86
N ASN A 77 2.80 -5.25 -10.40
CA ASN A 77 4.02 -5.45 -9.63
C ASN A 77 4.16 -4.37 -8.53
N ALA A 78 3.98 -3.09 -8.88
CA ALA A 78 4.02 -1.98 -7.93
C ALA A 78 2.92 -2.08 -6.86
N ALA A 79 1.69 -2.42 -7.25
CA ALA A 79 0.59 -2.61 -6.32
C ALA A 79 0.83 -3.79 -5.35
N ASN A 80 1.40 -4.89 -5.86
CA ASN A 80 1.78 -6.03 -5.05
C ASN A 80 2.92 -5.68 -4.09
N LEU A 81 3.94 -4.95 -4.54
CA LEU A 81 5.03 -4.49 -3.70
C LEU A 81 4.52 -3.59 -2.57
N MET A 82 3.66 -2.63 -2.88
CA MET A 82 3.03 -1.74 -1.90
C MET A 82 2.25 -2.54 -0.84
N LYS A 83 1.42 -3.52 -1.23
CA LYS A 83 0.70 -4.37 -0.27
C LYS A 83 1.64 -5.22 0.60
N ARG A 84 2.74 -5.71 0.04
CA ARG A 84 3.75 -6.41 0.84
C ARG A 84 4.39 -5.47 1.85
N TRP A 85 4.62 -4.22 1.46
CA TRP A 85 5.27 -3.25 2.33
C TRP A 85 4.43 -3.00 3.59
N PHE A 86 3.09 -2.89 3.45
CA PHE A 86 2.17 -2.81 4.59
C PHE A 86 2.14 -4.06 5.48
N LYS A 87 2.46 -5.24 4.93
CA LYS A 87 2.53 -6.51 5.68
C LYS A 87 3.86 -6.72 6.41
N SER A 88 4.90 -6.00 5.99
CA SER A 88 6.29 -6.25 6.39
C SER A 88 6.77 -5.30 7.48
N TRP A 89 5.89 -4.76 8.33
CA TRP A 89 6.32 -3.85 9.41
C TRP A 89 6.90 -4.62 10.60
N GLU A 90 7.91 -4.03 11.25
CA GLU A 90 8.30 -4.44 12.61
C GLU A 90 7.15 -4.19 13.59
N GLY A 91 6.89 -5.15 14.47
CA GLY A 91 5.80 -5.07 15.45
C GLY A 91 4.44 -5.33 14.80
N SER A 92 3.52 -4.38 14.94
CA SER A 92 2.15 -4.46 14.43
C SER A 92 1.98 -3.72 13.10
N ARG A 93 1.09 -4.26 12.27
CA ARG A 93 0.65 -3.62 11.01
C ARG A 93 -0.11 -2.33 11.28
N LEU A 94 -0.44 -1.60 10.22
CA LEU A 94 -1.07 -0.29 10.31
C LEU A 94 -2.26 -0.24 11.28
N LEU A 95 -3.15 -1.23 11.22
CA LEU A 95 -4.35 -1.32 12.06
C LEU A 95 -4.25 -2.43 13.11
N GLY A 96 -3.10 -3.09 13.22
CA GLY A 96 -2.92 -4.28 14.06
C GLY A 96 -3.03 -4.02 15.57
N ASP A 97 -2.85 -2.78 16.01
CA ASP A 97 -3.02 -2.39 17.43
C ASP A 97 -4.47 -2.05 17.80
N ILE A 98 -5.38 -1.99 16.82
CA ILE A 98 -6.79 -1.70 17.09
C ILE A 98 -7.49 -3.00 17.53
N PRO A 99 -8.12 -3.03 18.72
CA PRO A 99 -8.83 -4.22 19.19
C PRO A 99 -9.95 -4.64 18.21
N VAL A 100 -10.10 -5.95 18.00
CA VAL A 100 -11.10 -6.50 17.08
C VAL A 100 -12.52 -6.11 17.50
N GLU A 101 -12.74 -5.96 18.81
CA GLU A 101 -14.01 -5.57 19.40
C GLU A 101 -14.45 -4.18 18.91
N GLU A 102 -13.52 -3.27 18.64
CA GLU A 102 -13.86 -1.93 18.12
C GLU A 102 -14.49 -2.03 16.72
N PHE A 103 -14.00 -2.95 15.87
CA PHE A 103 -14.60 -3.21 14.55
C PHE A 103 -15.95 -3.94 14.63
N GLN A 104 -16.22 -4.65 15.73
CA GLN A 104 -17.49 -5.34 15.94
C GLN A 104 -18.58 -4.41 16.50
N LYS A 105 -18.20 -3.38 17.25
CA LYS A 105 -19.15 -2.41 17.83
C LYS A 105 -19.90 -1.59 16.78
N SER A 106 -19.21 -1.21 15.71
CA SER A 106 -19.78 -0.35 14.68
C SER A 106 -19.16 -0.60 13.30
N PRO A 107 -19.97 -0.64 12.23
CA PRO A 107 -19.44 -0.66 10.86
C PRO A 107 -18.80 0.67 10.44
N HIS A 108 -18.88 1.72 11.27
CA HIS A 108 -18.39 3.08 11.00
C HIS A 108 -17.34 3.55 12.01
N ILE A 109 -16.48 2.66 12.48
CA ILE A 109 -15.36 3.02 13.36
C ILE A 109 -14.50 4.13 12.73
N ASP A 110 -14.25 5.21 13.49
CA ASP A 110 -13.22 6.19 13.11
C ASP A 110 -11.85 5.64 13.49
N VAL A 111 -11.23 4.96 12.54
CA VAL A 111 -9.88 4.40 12.68
C VAL A 111 -8.85 5.48 13.05
N SER A 112 -9.06 6.73 12.64
CA SER A 112 -8.10 7.82 12.85
C SER A 112 -7.90 8.14 14.33
N SER A 113 -8.89 7.90 15.19
CA SER A 113 -8.79 8.16 16.63
C SER A 113 -7.87 7.19 17.37
N PHE A 114 -7.50 6.07 16.74
CA PHE A 114 -6.63 5.05 17.32
C PHE A 114 -5.18 5.15 16.85
N LEU A 115 -4.89 6.01 15.86
CA LEU A 115 -3.58 6.08 15.22
C LEU A 115 -2.82 7.35 15.62
N THR A 116 -1.54 7.18 15.90
CA THR A 116 -0.58 8.27 16.13
C THR A 116 0.41 8.34 14.98
N GLU A 117 1.19 9.42 14.90
CA GLU A 117 2.21 9.55 13.85
C GLU A 117 3.34 8.52 14.04
N PRO A 118 3.90 7.94 12.95
CA PRO A 118 3.62 8.24 11.53
C PRO A 118 2.41 7.48 10.94
N ARG A 119 1.78 6.57 11.70
CA ARG A 119 0.71 5.69 11.20
C ARG A 119 -0.53 6.46 10.76
N LEU A 120 -0.88 7.54 11.46
CA LEU A 120 -2.01 8.40 11.09
C LEU A 120 -1.84 9.01 9.68
N SER A 121 -0.68 9.59 9.39
CA SER A 121 -0.38 10.13 8.06
C SER A 121 -0.39 9.05 6.98
N ILE A 122 0.17 7.88 7.26
CA ILE A 122 0.18 6.73 6.34
C ILE A 122 -1.25 6.24 6.06
N TRP A 123 -2.11 6.17 7.09
CA TRP A 123 -3.51 5.78 6.95
C TRP A 123 -4.29 6.74 6.06
N LYS A 124 -4.19 8.05 6.31
CA LYS A 124 -4.89 9.06 5.49
C LYS A 124 -4.40 9.06 4.04
N TRP A 125 -3.09 8.89 3.84
CA TRP A 125 -2.51 8.74 2.51
C TRP A 125 -3.04 7.49 1.79
N LEU A 126 -3.12 6.35 2.48
CA LEU A 126 -3.68 5.12 1.93
C LEU A 126 -5.15 5.31 1.55
N LEU A 127 -5.96 5.95 2.42
CA LEU A 127 -7.35 6.26 2.10
C LEU A 127 -7.47 7.13 0.85
N GLN A 128 -6.61 8.15 0.69
CA GLN A 128 -6.59 8.96 -0.52
C GLN A 128 -6.27 8.10 -1.77
N LEU A 129 -5.27 7.23 -1.70
CA LEU A 129 -4.97 6.28 -2.78
C LEU A 129 -6.18 5.40 -3.13
N LEU A 130 -6.87 4.84 -2.14
CA LEU A 130 -8.03 3.97 -2.38
C LEU A 130 -9.22 4.74 -2.97
N LEU A 131 -9.42 6.00 -2.57
CA LEU A 131 -10.41 6.88 -3.16
C LEU A 131 -10.09 7.16 -4.63
N ASP A 132 -8.83 7.42 -4.96
CA ASP A 132 -8.40 7.66 -6.35
C ASP A 132 -8.58 6.40 -7.22
N VAL A 133 -8.26 5.22 -6.69
CA VAL A 133 -8.51 3.94 -7.37
C VAL A 133 -10.01 3.74 -7.60
N TYR A 134 -10.84 4.00 -6.58
CA TYR A 134 -12.29 3.90 -6.70
C TYR A 134 -12.89 4.91 -7.70
N ALA A 135 -12.28 6.09 -7.84
CA ALA A 135 -12.69 7.07 -8.85
C ALA A 135 -12.53 6.53 -10.27
N PHE A 136 -11.52 5.68 -10.51
CA PHE A 136 -11.29 5.00 -11.79
C PHE A 136 -11.96 3.62 -11.92
N ARG A 137 -12.91 3.26 -11.04
CA ARG A 137 -13.56 1.94 -11.02
C ARG A 137 -14.20 1.49 -12.33
N GLU A 138 -14.66 2.42 -13.17
CA GLU A 138 -15.23 2.09 -14.48
C GLU A 138 -14.18 1.47 -15.42
N PHE A 139 -12.91 1.81 -15.23
CA PHE A 139 -11.78 1.24 -15.96
C PHE A 139 -11.19 0.04 -15.22
N ASN A 140 -10.77 0.25 -13.96
CA ASN A 140 -10.01 -0.77 -13.24
C ASN A 140 -10.86 -1.88 -12.60
N LYS A 141 -12.20 -1.76 -12.60
CA LYS A 141 -13.15 -2.73 -12.03
C LYS A 141 -13.01 -2.99 -10.53
N MET A 142 -12.42 -2.04 -9.78
CA MET A 142 -12.25 -2.11 -8.33
C MET A 142 -13.33 -1.30 -7.59
N SER A 143 -14.37 -2.00 -7.10
CA SER A 143 -15.36 -1.42 -6.19
C SER A 143 -14.78 -1.20 -4.78
N ALA A 144 -15.43 -0.39 -3.94
CA ALA A 144 -15.05 -0.22 -2.55
C ALA A 144 -15.00 -1.57 -1.79
N LYS A 145 -15.93 -2.49 -2.09
CA LYS A 145 -15.92 -3.86 -1.55
C LYS A 145 -14.68 -4.64 -2.01
N ASN A 146 -14.33 -4.56 -3.29
CA ASN A 146 -13.14 -5.24 -3.82
C ASN A 146 -11.86 -4.70 -3.17
N LEU A 147 -11.76 -3.37 -3.02
CA LEU A 147 -10.63 -2.72 -2.34
C LEU A 147 -10.52 -3.18 -0.88
N ALA A 148 -11.62 -3.20 -0.14
CA ALA A 148 -11.64 -3.68 1.24
C ALA A 148 -11.18 -5.15 1.34
N ILE A 149 -11.66 -6.03 0.46
CA ILE A 149 -11.26 -7.45 0.44
C ILE A 149 -9.75 -7.62 0.22
N VAL A 150 -9.14 -6.86 -0.70
CA VAL A 150 -7.73 -7.04 -1.03
C VAL A 150 -6.78 -6.36 -0.05
N TRP A 151 -7.23 -5.31 0.64
CA TRP A 151 -6.43 -4.54 1.59
C TRP A 151 -6.58 -4.98 3.05
N ALA A 152 -7.76 -5.43 3.49
CA ALA A 152 -7.96 -5.85 4.88
C ALA A 152 -6.92 -6.87 5.39
N PRO A 153 -6.49 -7.88 4.61
CA PRO A 153 -5.44 -8.82 5.05
C PRO A 153 -4.03 -8.22 5.10
N ALA A 154 -3.82 -7.00 4.62
CA ALA A 154 -2.53 -6.30 4.60
C ALA A 154 -2.40 -5.20 5.66
N LEU A 155 -3.53 -4.76 6.22
CA LEU A 155 -3.61 -3.75 7.28
C LEU A 155 -3.56 -4.40 8.67
#